data_AF-A0A015LHZ4-F1
#
_entry.id   AF-A0A015LHZ4-F1
#
_cell.length_a   1.000
_cell.length_b   1.000
_cell.length_c   1.000
_cell.angle_alpha   90.00
_cell.angle_beta   90.00
_cell.angle_gamma   90.00
#
_symmetry.space_group_name_H-M   'P 1'
#
loop_
_entity.id
_entity.type
_entity.pdbx_description
1 polymer ?
#
loop_
_entity_poly.entity_id
_entity_poly.type
_entity_poly.pdbx_seq_one_letter_code
_entity_poly.pdbx_strand_id
1 'polypeptide(L)' 'MGFGWILTSDINLDVKYSGKTADWASSTKAEIFAILTCLIICPSNSHVTIYTDSQCAIDTFNSLHHYKIVK' A
#
# COMPACT_ATOMS: atom_id res chain seq x y z
N MET A 1 14.48 3.93 4.93
CA MET A 1 13.18 3.76 5.61
C MET A 1 12.72 2.33 5.37
N GLY A 2 12.24 1.67 6.43
CA GLY A 2 11.59 0.36 6.30
C GLY A 2 10.15 0.53 5.83
N PHE A 3 9.58 -0.52 5.25
CA PHE A 3 8.17 -0.61 4.92
C PHE A 3 7.69 -2.04 5.14
N GLY A 4 6.39 -2.24 5.29
CA GLY A 4 5.82 -3.57 5.46
C GLY A 4 4.31 -3.56 5.52
N TRP A 5 3.72 -4.75 5.41
CA TRP A 5 2.28 -4.97 5.49
C TRP A 5 1.99 -6.36 6.03
N ILE A 6 0.77 -6.53 6.53
CA ILE A 6 0.25 -7.79 7.06
C ILE A 6 -1.13 -8.00 6.43
N LEU A 7 -1.40 -9.20 5.92
CA LEU A 7 -2.73 -9.57 5.47
C LEU A 7 -3.62 -9.87 6.68
N THR A 8 -4.75 -9.17 6.78
CA THR A 8 -5.72 -9.33 7.87
C THR A 8 -6.98 -10.08 7.44
N SER A 9 -7.03 -10.55 6.19
CA SER A 9 -8.20 -11.14 5.56
C SER A 9 -8.61 -12.49 6.17
N ASP A 10 -7.63 -13.28 6.62
CA ASP A 10 -7.85 -14.57 7.27
C ASP A 10 -6.90 -14.69 8.46
N ILE A 11 -7.45 -14.88 9.66
CA ILE A 11 -6.70 -15.00 10.92
C ILE A 11 -5.74 -16.20 10.92
N ASN A 12 -5.97 -17.19 10.05
CA ASN A 12 -5.12 -18.38 9.92
C ASN A 12 -3.97 -18.16 8.92
N LEU A 13 -4.01 -17.09 8.14
CA LEU A 13 -3.05 -16.78 7.10
C LEU A 13 -2.09 -15.67 7.61
N ASP A 14 -1.04 -16.05 8.33
CA ASP A 14 0.01 -15.13 8.83
C ASP A 14 0.96 -14.67 7.71
N VAL A 15 0.41 -14.06 6.66
CA VAL A 15 1.21 -13.50 5.56
C VAL A 15 1.60 -12.08 5.90
N LYS A 16 2.88 -11.90 6.13
CA LYS A 16 3.51 -10.61 6.39
C LYS A 16 4.73 -10.43 5.51
N TYR A 17 4.94 -9.18 5.12
CA TYR A 17 6.12 -8.80 4.37
C TYR A 17 6.72 -7.53 4.96
N SER A 18 8.04 -7.48 4.99
CA SER A 18 8.79 -6.28 5.35
C SER A 18 10.02 -6.15 4.47
N GLY A 19 10.37 -4.90 4.17
CA GLY A 19 11.47 -4.54 3.32
C GLY A 19 12.03 -3.17 3.68
N LYS A 20 13.03 -2.74 2.93
CA LYS A 20 13.61 -1.40 3.06
C LYS A 20 13.88 -0.81 1.70
N THR A 21 13.63 0.48 1.56
CA THR A 21 14.05 1.22 0.38
C THR A 21 15.51 1.63 0.54
N ALA A 22 16.38 1.22 -0.39
CA ALA A 22 17.74 1.75 -0.52
C ALA A 22 17.71 3.09 -1.26
N ASP A 23 18.58 4.01 -0.85
CA ASP A 23 18.77 5.38 -1.35
C ASP A 23 17.52 6.29 -1.31
N TRP A 24 17.72 7.55 -0.91
CA TRP A 24 16.64 8.55 -0.78
C TRP A 24 15.51 8.09 0.13
N ALA A 25 15.85 7.92 1.41
CA ALA A 25 14.93 7.53 2.46
C ALA A 25 13.84 8.60 2.65
N SER A 26 12.59 8.26 2.31
CA SER A 26 11.40 9.09 2.55
C SER A 26 10.28 8.23 3.13
N SER A 27 9.54 8.77 4.10
CA SER A 27 8.35 8.12 4.67
C SER A 27 7.32 7.85 3.57
N THR A 28 6.96 8.86 2.78
CA THR A 28 5.99 8.69 1.67
C THR A 28 6.41 7.60 0.70
N LYS A 29 7.71 7.50 0.38
CA LYS A 29 8.24 6.44 -0.48
C LYS A 29 8.05 5.07 0.14
N ALA A 30 8.38 4.89 1.42
CA ALA A 30 8.20 3.63 2.13
C ALA A 30 6.72 3.19 2.13
N GLU A 31 5.80 4.11 2.41
CA GLU A 31 4.36 3.85 2.42
C GLU A 31 3.82 3.42 1.04
N ILE A 32 4.25 4.10 -0.03
CA ILE A 32 3.88 3.71 -1.40
C ILE A 32 4.42 2.32 -1.74
N PHE A 33 5.64 1.97 -1.33
CA PHE A 33 6.19 0.63 -1.53
C PHE A 33 5.45 -0.44 -0.72
N ALA A 34 4.98 -0.14 0.49
CA ALA A 34 4.12 -1.04 1.26
C ALA A 34 2.82 -1.34 0.48
N ILE A 35 2.13 -0.30 -0.01
CA ILE A 35 0.91 -0.44 -0.81
C ILE A 35 1.17 -1.23 -2.09
N LEU A 36 2.22 -0.88 -2.83
CA LEU A 36 2.55 -1.53 -4.11
C LEU A 36 2.84 -3.02 -3.93
N THR A 37 3.70 -3.37 -2.96
CA THR A 37 4.06 -4.77 -2.72
C THR A 37 2.88 -5.59 -2.19
N CYS A 38 1.97 -4.97 -1.42
CA CYS A 38 0.70 -5.59 -1.03
C CYS A 38 -0.16 -5.90 -2.26
N LEU A 39 -0.32 -4.96 -3.18
CA LEU A 39 -1.13 -5.18 -4.40
C LEU A 39 -0.54 -6.24 -5.34
N ILE A 40 0.79 -6.36 -5.41
CA ILE A 40 1.49 -7.34 -6.28
C ILE A 40 1.17 -8.78 -5.87
N ILE A 41 1.01 -9.06 -4.58
CA ILE A 41 0.71 -10.42 -4.10
C ILE A 41 -0.78 -10.78 -4.22
N CYS A 42 -1.65 -9.78 -4.38
CA CYS A 42 -3.09 -10.01 -4.48
C CYS A 42 -3.43 -10.61 -5.85
N PRO A 43 -4.36 -11.58 -5.91
CA PRO A 43 -4.79 -12.15 -7.18
C PRO A 43 -5.50 -11.09 -8.04
N SER A 44 -5.44 -11.27 -9.36
CA SER A 44 -6.12 -10.38 -10.30
C SER A 44 -7.64 -10.36 -10.05
N ASN A 45 -8.26 -9.20 -10.27
CA ASN A 45 -9.68 -8.94 -10.01
C ASN A 45 -10.15 -9.16 -8.55
N SER A 46 -9.23 -9.23 -7.59
CA SER A 46 -9.62 -9.25 -6.18
C SER A 46 -10.00 -7.86 -5.67
N HIS A 47 -10.91 -7.83 -4.69
CA HIS A 47 -11.23 -6.61 -3.96
C HIS A 47 -10.30 -6.49 -2.77
N VAL A 48 -9.40 -5.50 -2.81
CA VAL A 48 -8.37 -5.29 -1.78
C VAL A 48 -8.70 -4.04 -0.98
N THR A 49 -8.79 -4.18 0.35
CA THR A 49 -8.95 -3.06 1.28
C THR A 49 -7.66 -2.88 2.05
N ILE A 50 -7.03 -1.71 1.89
CA ILE A 50 -5.75 -1.37 2.53
C ILE A 50 -6.01 -0.38 3.66
N TYR A 51 -5.54 -0.71 4.86
CA TYR A 51 -5.54 0.18 6.02
C TYR A 51 -4.15 0.77 6.18
N THR A 52 -4.02 2.08 6.11
CA THR A 52 -2.77 2.83 6.30
C THR A 52 -3.05 4.10 7.09
N ASP A 53 -2.13 4.48 7.96
CA ASP A 53 -2.13 5.75 8.71
C ASP A 53 -1.39 6.86 7.95
N SER A 54 -0.87 6.57 6.75
CA SER A 54 -0.18 7.54 5.90
C SER A 54 -1.18 8.49 5.22
N GLN A 55 -1.32 9.69 5.79
CA GLN A 55 -2.14 10.75 5.19
C GLN A 55 -1.71 11.08 3.76
N CYS A 56 -0.40 11.09 3.48
CA CYS A 56 0.10 11.32 2.13
C CYS A 56 -0.38 10.26 1.12
N ALA A 57 -0.46 8.99 1.53
CA ALA A 57 -0.96 7.93 0.67
C ALA A 57 -2.46 8.08 0.41
N ILE A 58 -3.24 8.41 1.44
CA ILE A 58 -4.68 8.68 1.34
C ILE A 58 -4.95 9.86 0.40
N ASP A 59 -4.25 10.97 0.57
CA ASP A 59 -4.41 12.17 -0.25
C ASP A 59 -4.08 11.88 -1.72
N THR A 60 -3.02 11.11 -1.97
CA THR A 60 -2.62 10.69 -3.32
C THR A 60 -3.69 9.83 -3.99
N PHE A 61 -4.24 8.85 -3.27
CA PHE A 61 -5.31 8.00 -3.77
C PHE A 61 -6.56 8.83 -4.11
N ASN A 62 -6.97 9.71 -3.20
CA ASN A 62 -8.14 10.57 -3.39
C ASN A 62 -7.96 11.53 -4.58
N SER A 63 -6.76 12.08 -4.78
CA SER A 63 -6.44 12.93 -5.93
C SER A 63 -6.54 12.16 -7.26
N LEU A 64 -5.99 10.95 -7.33
CA LEU A 64 -6.09 10.08 -8.51
C LEU A 64 -7.53 9.65 -8.80
N HIS A 65 -8.32 9.39 -7.77
CA HIS A 65 -9.73 9.05 -7.90
C HIS A 65 -10.53 10.22 -8.48
N HIS A 66 -10.35 11.42 -7.94
CA HIS A 66 -10.98 12.64 -8.49
C HIS A 66 -10.57 12.88 -9.95
N TYR A 67 -9.30 12.69 -10.29
CA TYR A 67 -8.83 12.81 -11.67
C TYR A 67 -9.59 11.89 -12.65
N LYS A 68 -9.90 10.66 -12.23
CA LYS A 68 -10.69 9.72 -13.05
C LYS A 68 -12.17 10.10 -13.20
N ILE A 69 -12.74 10.87 -12.27
CA ILE A 69 -14.14 11.31 -12.34
C ILE A 69 -14.30 12.53 -13.26
N VAL A 70 -13.29 13.39 -13.31
CA VAL A 70 -13.36 14.67 -14.05
C VAL A 70 -12.98 14.52 -15.53
N LYS A 71 -12.44 13.36 -15.94
CA LYS A 71 -12.14 13.01 -17.33
C LYS A 71 -13.20 12.07 -17.91
#